data_AF-A0A7W0NQM3-F1
#
_entry.id   AF-A0A7W0NQM3-F1
#
_cell.length_a   1.000
_cell.length_b   1.000
_cell.length_c   1.000
_cell.angle_alpha   90.00
_cell.angle_beta   90.00
_cell.angle_gamma   90.00
#
_symmetry.space_group_name_H-M   'P 1'
#
loop_
_entity.id
_entity.type
_entity.pdbx_description
1 polymer ?
#
loop_
_entity_poly.entity_id
_entity_poly.type
_entity_poly.pdbx_seq_one_letter_code
_entity_poly.pdbx_strand_id
1 'polypeptide(L)'
;MRLFAAALLAFNVLHLWFAFPIDDVLAGRPIYLFTIPHIGLLALVLVLLATIAIRAEFSALIAMTTAAGLALTVATASYAMSQWPGGDDGGGLGWFFFVGGFSLLNAGAAVVLTVVLVMRLRNRTQRSLH
;
A
#
# COMPACT_ATOMS: atom_id res chain seq x y z
N MET A 1 3.74 -4.96 -16.51
CA MET A 1 2.97 -4.07 -15.61
C MET A 1 1.74 -4.72 -15.04
N ARG A 2 0.84 -5.33 -15.84
CA ARG A 2 -0.34 -6.02 -15.31
C ARG A 2 -0.02 -7.10 -14.27
N LEU A 3 0.89 -8.03 -14.59
CA LEU A 3 1.31 -9.09 -13.64
C LEU A 3 1.93 -8.52 -12.36
N PHE A 4 2.79 -7.51 -12.49
CA PHE A 4 3.38 -6.82 -11.33
C PHE A 4 2.31 -6.15 -10.46
N ALA A 5 1.35 -5.44 -11.07
CA ALA A 5 0.24 -4.82 -10.36
C ALA A 5 -0.68 -5.85 -9.71
N ALA A 6 -0.94 -6.99 -10.35
CA ALA A 6 -1.71 -8.08 -9.78
C ALA A 6 -1.01 -8.74 -8.57
N ALA A 7 0.31 -8.92 -8.65
CA ALA A 7 1.10 -9.42 -7.53
C ALA A 7 1.08 -8.42 -6.35
N LEU A 8 1.27 -7.12 -6.62
CA LEU A 8 1.15 -6.07 -5.61
C LEU A 8 -0.27 -5.97 -5.03
N LEU A 9 -1.30 -6.21 -5.84
CA LEU A 9 -2.69 -6.24 -5.39
C LEU A 9 -2.89 -7.38 -4.39
N ALA A 10 -2.50 -8.61 -4.74
CA ALA A 10 -2.59 -9.76 -3.86
C ALA A 10 -1.80 -9.55 -2.56
N PHE A 11 -0.59 -9.00 -2.66
CA PHE A 11 0.21 -8.62 -1.51
C PHE A 11 -0.50 -7.59 -0.61
N ASN A 12 -1.10 -6.54 -1.18
CA ASN A 12 -1.78 -5.52 -0.40
C ASN A 12 -3.14 -6.00 0.16
N VAL A 13 -3.77 -7.01 -0.43
CA VAL A 13 -4.94 -7.69 0.18
C VAL A 13 -4.51 -8.39 1.45
N LEU A 14 -3.36 -9.09 1.42
CA LEU A 14 -2.79 -9.71 2.61
C LEU A 14 -2.37 -8.64 3.64
N HIS A 15 -1.76 -7.54 3.20
CA HIS A 15 -1.41 -6.43 4.08
C HIS A 15 -2.65 -5.85 4.79
N LEU A 16 -3.75 -5.65 4.05
CA LEU A 16 -5.02 -5.19 4.61
C LEU A 16 -5.59 -6.19 5.61
N TRP A 17 -5.48 -7.49 5.35
CA TRP A 17 -5.90 -8.54 6.29
C TRP A 17 -5.18 -8.42 7.64
N PHE A 18 -3.87 -8.16 7.64
CA PHE A 18 -3.12 -7.95 8.88
C PHE A 18 -3.39 -6.58 9.53
N ALA A 19 -3.73 -5.56 8.74
CA ALA A 19 -4.06 -4.24 9.25
C ALA A 19 -5.49 -4.16 9.83
N PHE A 20 -6.38 -5.07 9.44
CA PHE A 20 -7.75 -5.13 9.93
C PHE A 20 -7.91 -6.30 10.90
N PRO A 21 -8.04 -6.07 12.22
CA PRO A 21 -8.13 -7.14 13.19
C PRO A 21 -9.54 -7.74 13.19
N ILE A 22 -9.85 -8.56 12.18
CA ILE A 22 -11.15 -9.22 12.02
C ILE A 22 -11.52 -10.00 13.28
N ASP A 23 -10.55 -10.67 13.89
CA ASP A 23 -10.75 -11.45 15.12
C ASP A 23 -11.21 -10.56 16.29
N ASP A 24 -10.66 -9.34 16.41
CA ASP A 24 -11.09 -8.40 17.45
C ASP A 24 -12.51 -7.89 17.17
N VAL A 25 -12.87 -7.65 15.91
CA VAL A 25 -14.24 -7.26 15.52
C VAL A 25 -15.24 -8.38 15.83
N LEU A 26 -14.91 -9.62 15.48
CA LEU A 26 -15.75 -10.79 15.75
C LEU A 26 -15.86 -11.09 17.24
N ALA A 27 -14.83 -10.78 18.03
CA ALA A 27 -14.82 -10.92 19.48
C ALA A 27 -15.46 -9.72 20.23
N GLY A 28 -15.97 -8.71 19.52
CA GLY A 28 -16.58 -7.53 20.13
C GLY A 28 -15.59 -6.59 20.83
N ARG A 29 -14.30 -6.69 20.50
CA ARG A 29 -13.23 -5.85 21.05
C ARG A 29 -13.20 -4.48 20.37
N PRO A 30 -12.75 -3.43 21.07
CA PRO A 30 -12.71 -2.08 20.52
C PRO A 30 -11.72 -1.99 19.36
N ILE A 31 -12.17 -1.43 18.24
CA ILE A 31 -11.32 -1.10 17.09
C ILE A 31 -10.52 0.16 17.43
N TYR A 32 -9.20 0.09 17.28
CA TYR A 32 -8.34 1.26 17.44
C TYR A 32 -8.58 2.28 16.32
N LEU A 33 -9.29 3.36 16.61
CA LEU A 33 -9.67 4.37 15.60
C LEU A 33 -8.47 5.03 14.91
N PHE A 34 -7.31 5.07 15.57
CA PHE A 34 -6.08 5.62 15.00
C PHE A 34 -5.49 4.77 13.86
N THR A 35 -5.96 3.54 13.63
CA THR A 35 -5.55 2.67 12.51
C THR A 35 -6.35 2.94 11.23
N ILE A 36 -7.51 3.61 11.34
CA ILE A 36 -8.42 3.90 10.21
C ILE A 36 -7.73 4.63 9.05
N PRO A 37 -6.86 5.65 9.26
CA PRO A 37 -6.15 6.29 8.17
C PRO A 37 -5.29 5.33 7.33
N HIS A 38 -4.66 4.34 7.98
CA HIS A 38 -3.86 3.33 7.29
C HIS A 38 -4.73 2.38 6.46
N ILE A 39 -5.84 1.91 7.04
CA ILE A 39 -6.82 1.05 6.37
C ILE A 39 -7.42 1.75 5.14
N GLY A 40 -7.82 3.02 5.28
CA GLY A 40 -8.36 3.82 4.18
C GLY A 40 -7.35 4.01 3.05
N LEU A 41 -6.08 4.27 3.38
CA LEU A 41 -5.01 4.36 2.40
C LEU A 41 -4.78 3.03 1.65
N LEU A 42 -4.75 1.90 2.37
CA LEU A 42 -4.63 0.57 1.75
C LEU A 42 -5.80 0.27 0.81
N ALA A 43 -7.03 0.57 1.22
CA ALA A 43 -8.21 0.41 0.37
C ALA A 43 -8.10 1.21 -0.94
N LEU A 44 -7.62 2.47 -0.86
CA LEU A 44 -7.36 3.28 -2.05
C LEU A 44 -6.27 2.66 -2.94
N VAL A 45 -5.15 2.24 -2.35
CA VAL A 45 -4.04 1.59 -3.07
C VAL A 45 -4.53 0.33 -3.79
N LEU A 46 -5.37 -0.48 -3.17
CA LEU A 46 -5.97 -1.67 -3.78
C LEU A 46 -6.80 -1.32 -5.02
N VAL A 47 -7.66 -0.31 -4.94
CA VAL A 47 -8.47 0.15 -6.09
C VAL A 47 -7.58 0.61 -7.24
N LEU A 48 -6.52 1.37 -6.94
CA LEU A 48 -5.59 1.86 -7.97
C LEU A 48 -4.80 0.70 -8.60
N LEU A 49 -4.33 -0.27 -7.81
CA LEU A 49 -3.64 -1.46 -8.30
C LEU A 49 -4.55 -2.35 -9.15
N ALA A 50 -5.80 -2.58 -8.72
CA ALA A 50 -6.80 -3.30 -9.50
C ALA A 50 -7.06 -2.60 -10.85
N THR A 51 -7.14 -1.27 -10.83
CA THR A 51 -7.30 -0.47 -12.06
C THR A 51 -6.12 -0.66 -13.01
N ILE A 52 -4.88 -0.64 -12.52
CA ILE A 52 -3.67 -0.90 -13.33
C ILE A 52 -3.65 -2.36 -13.84
N ALA A 53 -4.10 -3.31 -13.03
CA ALA A 53 -4.11 -4.73 -13.40
C ALA A 53 -5.11 -5.03 -14.52
N ILE A 54 -6.29 -4.40 -14.50
CA ILE A 54 -7.38 -4.66 -15.46
C ILE A 54 -7.17 -3.86 -16.76
N ARG A 55 -6.76 -2.58 -16.69
CA ARG A 55 -6.66 -1.73 -17.88
C ARG A 55 -5.53 -2.17 -18.83
N ALA A 56 -5.80 -2.06 -20.13
CA ALA A 56 -4.80 -2.32 -21.19
C ALA A 56 -3.84 -1.14 -21.35
N GLU A 57 -4.36 0.07 -21.15
CA GLU A 57 -3.61 1.30 -21.32
C GLU A 57 -2.99 1.76 -20.01
N PHE A 58 -1.71 2.15 -20.11
CA PHE A 58 -0.95 2.65 -18.99
C PHE A 58 -1.19 4.15 -18.80
N SER A 59 -1.82 4.53 -17.68
CA SER A 59 -1.99 5.91 -17.25
C SER A 59 -0.87 6.31 -16.28
N ALA A 60 -0.12 7.35 -16.64
CA ALA A 60 0.95 7.90 -15.79
C ALA A 60 0.41 8.43 -14.46
N LEU A 61 -0.74 9.11 -14.50
CA LEU A 61 -1.38 9.66 -13.30
C LEU A 61 -1.73 8.55 -12.30
N ILE A 62 -2.36 7.46 -12.77
CA ILE A 62 -2.73 6.33 -11.91
C ILE A 62 -1.46 5.72 -11.30
N ALA A 63 -0.42 5.49 -12.10
CA ALA A 63 0.85 4.94 -11.61
C ALA A 63 1.54 5.85 -10.57
N MET A 64 1.52 7.17 -10.77
CA MET A 64 2.06 8.13 -9.80
C MET A 64 1.29 8.11 -8.49
N THR A 65 -0.05 8.16 -8.55
CA THR A 65 -0.90 8.13 -7.36
C THR A 65 -0.74 6.80 -6.61
N THR A 66 -0.64 5.67 -7.32
CA THR A 66 -0.34 4.37 -6.71
C THR A 66 1.02 4.39 -6.01
N ALA A 67 2.07 4.90 -6.66
CA ALA A 67 3.41 4.97 -6.05
C ALA A 67 3.42 5.85 -4.79
N ALA A 68 2.78 7.02 -4.83
CA ALA A 68 2.64 7.90 -3.68
C ALA A 68 1.86 7.21 -2.54
N GLY A 69 0.75 6.54 -2.85
CA GLY A 69 -0.04 5.81 -1.87
C GLY A 69 0.74 4.67 -1.20
N LEU A 70 1.50 3.90 -1.99
CA LEU A 70 2.39 2.84 -1.48
C LEU A 70 3.50 3.41 -0.58
N ALA A 71 4.10 4.55 -0.92
CA ALA A 71 5.12 5.18 -0.07
C ALA A 71 4.52 5.69 1.26
N LEU A 72 3.30 6.25 1.21
CA LEU A 72 2.61 6.78 2.38
C LEU A 72 2.16 5.72 3.38
N THR A 73 2.15 4.42 3.03
CA THR A 73 1.81 3.36 3.99
C THR A 73 2.81 3.32 5.15
N VAL A 74 4.08 3.67 4.91
CA VAL A 74 5.08 3.78 5.99
C VAL A 74 4.68 4.86 6.98
N ALA A 75 4.32 6.04 6.50
CA ALA A 75 3.96 7.17 7.36
C ALA A 75 2.73 6.87 8.22
N THR A 76 1.68 6.29 7.62
CA THR A 76 0.46 5.95 8.36
C THR A 76 0.64 4.77 9.31
N ALA A 77 1.49 3.80 8.97
CA ALA A 77 1.85 2.70 9.87
C ALA A 77 2.67 3.20 11.08
N SER A 78 3.67 4.06 10.84
CA SER A 78 4.46 4.70 11.89
C SER A 78 3.62 5.60 12.80
N TYR A 79 2.66 6.33 12.21
CA TYR A 79 1.70 7.11 13.00
C TYR A 79 0.88 6.22 13.92
N ALA A 80 0.28 5.15 13.40
CA ALA A 80 -0.50 4.22 14.23
C ALA A 80 0.36 3.62 15.37
N MET A 81 1.61 3.24 15.09
CA MET A 81 2.54 2.78 16.13
C MET A 81 2.84 3.84 17.21
N SER A 82 2.92 5.12 16.82
CA SER A 82 3.14 6.20 17.80
C SER A 82 1.98 6.41 18.76
N GLN A 83 0.78 5.98 18.38
CA GLN A 83 -0.44 6.09 19.18
C GLN A 83 -0.73 4.82 19.98
N TRP A 84 0.06 3.76 19.79
CA TRP A 84 -0.18 2.51 20.48
C TRP A 84 0.06 2.72 21.98
N PRO A 85 -0.89 2.34 22.85
CA PRO A 85 -0.80 2.61 24.30
C PRO A 85 0.41 1.95 24.99
N GLY A 86 1.06 1.00 24.31
CA GLY A 86 2.21 0.25 24.82
C GLY A 86 1.81 -0.78 25.87
N GLY A 87 2.73 -1.71 26.15
CA GLY A 87 2.52 -2.82 27.07
C GLY A 87 2.84 -4.16 26.44
N ASP A 88 2.23 -5.22 27.00
CA ASP A 88 2.35 -6.62 26.54
C ASP A 88 1.18 -6.99 25.61
N ASP A 89 0.67 -6.00 24.88
CA ASP A 89 -0.45 -6.12 23.97
C ASP A 89 0.04 -6.62 22.61
N GLY A 90 -0.17 -7.91 22.35
CA GLY A 90 0.23 -8.59 21.11
C GLY A 90 -0.25 -7.90 19.82
N GLY A 91 -1.26 -7.04 19.89
CA GLY A 91 -1.70 -6.19 18.79
C GLY A 91 -0.63 -5.19 18.32
N GLY A 92 0.08 -4.53 19.25
CA GLY A 92 1.11 -3.55 18.90
C GLY A 92 2.34 -4.21 18.27
N LEU A 93 2.74 -5.37 18.78
CA LEU A 93 3.82 -6.17 18.18
C LEU A 93 3.41 -6.70 16.80
N GLY A 94 2.19 -7.20 16.65
CA GLY A 94 1.65 -7.63 15.36
C GLY A 94 1.64 -6.50 14.34
N TRP A 95 1.23 -5.30 14.75
CA TRP A 95 1.26 -4.12 13.90
C TRP A 95 2.68 -3.74 13.50
N PHE A 96 3.62 -3.70 14.44
CA PHE A 96 5.01 -3.37 14.17
C PHE A 96 5.65 -4.33 13.15
N PHE A 97 5.53 -5.64 13.38
CA PHE A 97 6.20 -6.63 12.53
C PHE A 97 5.51 -6.84 11.19
N PHE A 98 4.19 -7.04 11.18
CA PHE A 98 3.46 -7.36 9.96
C PHE A 98 3.11 -6.09 9.19
N VAL A 99 2.33 -5.17 9.78
CA VAL A 99 1.87 -3.95 9.08
C VAL A 99 3.05 -3.01 8.78
N GLY A 100 3.96 -2.82 9.73
CA GLY A 100 5.19 -2.07 9.53
C GLY A 100 6.10 -2.70 8.46
N GLY A 101 6.33 -4.02 8.55
CA GLY A 101 7.13 -4.77 7.57
C GLY A 101 6.56 -4.69 6.15
N PHE A 102 5.26 -4.93 5.99
CA PHE A 102 4.59 -4.80 4.69
C PHE A 102 4.62 -3.37 4.16
N SER A 103 4.53 -2.36 5.02
CA SER A 103 4.65 -0.95 4.63
C SER A 103 6.02 -0.60 4.08
N LEU A 104 7.10 -1.17 4.63
CA LEU A 104 8.46 -1.00 4.09
C LEU A 104 8.59 -1.64 2.70
N LEU A 105 8.02 -2.82 2.50
CA LEU A 105 7.98 -3.48 1.18
C LEU A 105 7.18 -2.65 0.16
N ASN A 106 6.07 -2.04 0.58
CA ASN A 106 5.31 -1.10 -0.25
C ASN A 106 6.15 0.12 -0.67
N ALA A 107 6.96 0.69 0.23
CA ALA A 107 7.88 1.77 -0.13
C ALA A 107 8.90 1.33 -1.20
N GLY A 108 9.45 0.12 -1.09
CA GLY A 108 10.30 -0.48 -2.13
C GLY A 108 9.57 -0.62 -3.47
N ALA A 109 8.33 -1.12 -3.44
CA ALA A 109 7.49 -1.24 -4.63
C ALA A 109 7.15 0.12 -5.27
N ALA A 110 6.97 1.17 -4.46
CA ALA A 110 6.76 2.54 -4.92
C ALA A 110 7.95 3.07 -5.73
N VAL A 111 9.18 2.80 -5.26
CA VAL A 111 10.41 3.17 -5.99
C VAL A 111 10.45 2.45 -7.33
N VAL A 112 10.23 1.13 -7.36
CA VAL A 112 10.22 0.34 -8.60
C VAL A 112 9.18 0.87 -9.58
N LEU A 113 7.95 1.14 -9.12
CA LEU A 113 6.88 1.67 -9.95
C LEU A 113 7.25 3.04 -10.54
N THR A 114 7.87 3.91 -9.74
CA THR A 114 8.34 5.24 -10.17
C THR A 114 9.42 5.13 -11.23
N VAL A 115 10.43 4.27 -11.02
CA VAL A 115 11.50 4.05 -12.02
C VAL A 115 10.92 3.56 -13.34
N VAL A 116 10.01 2.58 -13.30
CA VAL A 116 9.37 2.05 -14.52
C VAL A 116 8.54 3.12 -15.23
N LEU A 117 7.82 3.96 -14.47
CA LEU A 117 7.07 5.08 -15.03
C LEU A 117 8.01 6.06 -15.75
N VAL A 118 9.10 6.49 -15.11
CA VAL A 118 10.07 7.44 -15.69
C VAL A 118 10.67 6.87 -16.97
N MET A 119 11.10 5.60 -16.96
CA MET A 119 11.64 4.94 -18.15
C MET A 119 10.62 4.90 -19.30
N ARG A 120 9.35 4.62 -19.01
CA ARG A 120 8.28 4.60 -20.02
C ARG A 120 8.03 5.99 -20.62
N LEU A 121 7.99 7.03 -19.79
CA LEU A 121 7.79 8.41 -20.24
C LEU A 121 8.97 8.88 -21.10
N ARG A 122 10.21 8.57 -20.69
CA ARG A 122 11.41 8.85 -21.48
C ARG A 122 11.33 8.20 -22.86
N ASN A 123 11.04 6.90 -22.93
CA ASN A 123 10.97 6.17 -24.19
C ASN A 123 9.85 6.69 -25.12
N ARG A 124 8.71 7.13 -24.57
CA ARG A 124 7.65 7.76 -25.37
C ARG A 124 8.10 9.08 -25.98
N THR A 125 8.79 9.91 -25.19
CA THR A 125 9.30 11.21 -25.63
C THR A 125 10.35 11.07 -26.73
N GLN A 126 11.25 10.08 -26.61
CA GLN A 126 12.25 9.80 -27.65
C GLN A 126 11.60 9.37 -28.97
N ARG A 127 10.52 8.58 -28.92
CA ARG A 127 9.78 8.15 -30.12
C ARG A 127 8.99 9.26 -30.80
N SER A 128 8.60 10.32 -30.09
CA SER A 128 7.89 11.45 -30.71
C SER A 128 8.83 12.46 -31.39
N LEU A 129 10.14 12.34 -31.17
CA LEU A 129 11.16 13.23 -31.75
C LEU A 129 11.79 12.66 -33.02
N HIS A 130 11.52 11.39 -33.34
CA HIS A 130 11.97 10.69 -34.55
C HIS A 130 10.77 10.41 -35.45
#